data_AF-A0A955A929-F1
#
_entry.id   AF-A0A955A929-F1
#
_cell.length_a   1.000
_cell.length_b   1.000
_cell.length_c   1.000
_cell.angle_alpha   90.00
_cell.angle_beta   90.00
_cell.angle_gamma   90.00
#
_symmetry.space_group_name_H-M   'P 1'
#
loop_
_entity.id
_entity.type
_entity.pdbx_description
1 polymer ?
#
loop_
_entity_poly.entity_id
_entity_poly.type
_entity_poly.pdbx_seq_one_letter_code
_entity_poly.pdbx_strand_id
1 'polypeptide(L)'
;MSKTRTSKSDARQRIVETAERLFYAEGVRAVGIDRIIAEAEVAKMTLYNHFPSKDDLILAVLQFREEKFDGLFDKWMHKHVKAGMNRLEAFFAALKDWFKSPGFRG
;
A
#
# COMPACT_ATOMS: atom_id res chain seq x y z
N MET A 1 29.37 -13.80 8.10
CA MET A 1 28.68 -12.86 9.00
C MET A 1 28.86 -11.45 8.45
N SER A 2 27.83 -10.85 7.86
CA SER A 2 27.86 -9.45 7.42
C SER A 2 26.56 -8.78 7.87
N LYS A 3 26.68 -7.75 8.72
CA LYS A 3 25.59 -6.94 9.28
C LYS A 3 24.97 -6.11 8.15
N THR A 4 23.84 -6.54 7.61
CA THR A 4 23.06 -5.76 6.64
C THR A 4 22.36 -4.59 7.32
N ARG A 5 22.31 -3.44 6.64
CA ARG A 5 21.73 -2.17 7.11
C ARG A 5 20.22 -2.30 7.41
N THR A 6 19.83 -2.78 8.57
CA THR A 6 18.43 -2.85 9.06
C THR A 6 17.92 -1.52 9.63
N SER A 7 18.36 -0.36 9.11
CA SER A 7 18.54 0.81 10.00
C SER A 7 17.55 1.98 9.88
N LYS A 8 16.66 2.06 8.88
CA LYS A 8 15.62 3.13 8.81
C LYS A 8 14.57 2.90 7.70
N SER A 9 15.02 2.43 6.53
CA SER A 9 14.14 2.13 5.39
C SER A 9 13.13 1.03 5.74
N ASP A 10 13.61 -0.05 6.40
CA ASP A 10 12.78 -1.19 6.76
C ASP A 10 11.68 -0.82 7.77
N ALA A 11 11.98 0.08 8.72
CA ALA A 11 10.98 0.53 9.70
C ALA A 11 9.90 1.40 9.04
N ARG A 12 10.31 2.36 8.20
CA ARG A 12 9.37 3.18 7.42
C ARG A 12 8.44 2.31 6.57
N GLN A 13 8.99 1.33 5.87
CA GLN A 13 8.23 0.43 5.02
C GLN A 13 7.24 -0.41 5.83
N ARG A 14 7.67 -1.04 6.93
CA ARG A 14 6.76 -1.81 7.80
C ARG A 14 5.62 -0.96 8.35
N ILE A 15 5.89 0.29 8.73
CA ILE A 15 4.86 1.23 9.20
C ILE A 15 3.84 1.48 8.09
N VAL A 16 4.29 1.80 6.87
CA VAL A 16 3.41 2.11 5.72
C VAL A 16 2.58 0.89 5.32
N GLU A 17 3.19 -0.28 5.21
CA GLU A 17 2.50 -1.53 4.83
C GLU A 17 1.46 -1.93 5.90
N THR A 18 1.80 -1.80 7.18
CA THR A 18 0.88 -2.09 8.29
C THR A 18 -0.28 -1.09 8.29
N ALA A 19 0.03 0.20 8.14
CA ALA A 19 -0.98 1.24 8.09
C ALA A 19 -1.89 1.10 6.87
N GLU A 20 -1.36 0.75 5.70
CA GLU A 20 -2.14 0.48 4.49
C GLU A 20 -3.14 -0.64 4.72
N ARG A 21 -2.67 -1.79 5.22
CA ARG A 21 -3.54 -2.93 5.52
C ARG A 21 -4.66 -2.57 6.49
N LEU A 22 -4.32 -1.88 7.59
CA LEU A 22 -5.29 -1.52 8.63
C LEU A 22 -6.28 -0.46 8.16
N PHE A 23 -5.79 0.63 7.55
CA PHE A 23 -6.65 1.69 7.02
C PHE A 23 -7.58 1.18 5.93
N TYR A 24 -7.10 0.27 5.09
CA TYR A 24 -7.92 -0.33 4.05
C TYR A 24 -8.99 -1.28 4.61
N ALA A 25 -8.66 -2.06 5.64
CA ALA A 25 -9.58 -3.02 6.22
C ALA A 25 -10.65 -2.38 7.11
N GLU A 26 -10.30 -1.34 7.86
CA GLU A 26 -11.10 -0.86 9.00
C GLU A 26 -11.40 0.65 8.93
N GLY A 27 -10.80 1.35 7.97
CA GLY A 27 -10.97 2.78 7.79
C GLY A 27 -10.00 3.61 8.64
N VAL A 28 -9.59 4.74 8.07
CA VAL A 28 -8.58 5.63 8.66
C VAL A 28 -8.96 6.14 10.06
N ARG A 29 -10.25 6.42 10.29
CA ARG A 29 -10.71 6.98 11.58
C ARG A 29 -10.69 5.94 12.71
N ALA A 30 -10.96 4.67 12.41
CA ALA A 30 -11.02 3.60 13.39
C ALA A 30 -9.63 3.15 13.89
N VAL A 31 -8.59 3.32 13.06
CA VAL A 31 -7.24 2.83 13.36
C VAL A 31 -6.42 3.91 14.08
N GLY A 32 -6.04 3.65 15.34
CA GLY A 32 -5.14 4.52 16.12
C GLY A 32 -3.65 4.31 15.80
N ILE A 33 -2.82 5.32 16.10
CA ILE A 33 -1.36 5.24 15.91
C ILE A 33 -0.74 4.14 16.78
N ASP A 34 -1.18 3.98 18.04
CA ASP A 34 -0.61 2.98 18.94
C ASP A 34 -0.84 1.53 18.42
N ARG A 35 -1.93 1.29 17.68
CA ARG A 35 -2.17 0.00 17.03
C ARG A 35 -1.19 -0.27 15.89
N ILE A 36 -0.92 0.75 15.06
CA ILE A 36 0.06 0.65 13.98
C ILE A 36 1.46 0.38 14.55
N ILE A 37 1.81 1.06 15.65
CA ILE A 37 3.08 0.86 16.37
C ILE A 37 3.22 -0.60 16.82
N ALA A 38 2.18 -1.15 17.44
CA ALA A 38 2.17 -2.53 17.92
C ALA A 38 2.29 -3.54 16.78
N GLU A 39 1.50 -3.39 15.71
CA GLU A 39 1.49 -4.35 14.59
C GLU A 39 2.71 -4.21 13.66
N ALA A 40 3.31 -3.03 13.54
CA ALA A 40 4.54 -2.81 12.75
C ALA A 40 5.83 -3.14 13.52
N GLU A 41 5.71 -3.47 14.81
CA GLU A 41 6.82 -3.78 15.72
C GLU A 41 7.88 -2.67 15.74
N VAL A 42 7.43 -1.43 15.93
CA VAL A 42 8.31 -0.24 16.03
C VAL A 42 8.11 0.48 17.36
N ALA A 43 9.11 1.24 17.80
CA ALA A 43 8.92 2.16 18.92
C ALA A 43 8.11 3.39 18.50
N LYS A 44 7.36 3.98 19.44
CA LYS A 44 6.56 5.20 19.21
C LYS A 44 7.39 6.34 18.62
N MET A 45 8.57 6.57 19.18
CA MET A 45 9.48 7.62 18.67
C MET A 45 10.00 7.31 17.27
N THR A 46 10.18 6.03 16.90
CA THR A 46 10.53 5.64 15.53
C THR A 46 9.43 5.99 14.54
N LEU A 47 8.15 5.76 14.89
CA LEU A 47 7.04 6.15 14.02
C LEU A 47 7.03 7.67 13.81
N TYR A 48 7.07 8.46 14.88
CA TYR A 48 7.02 9.92 14.77
C TYR A 48 8.26 10.53 14.11
N ASN A 49 9.43 9.87 14.17
CA ASN A 49 10.61 10.27 13.41
C ASN A 49 10.44 10.10 11.89
N HIS A 50 9.56 9.19 11.45
CA HIS A 50 9.26 8.99 10.03
C HIS A 50 8.01 9.76 9.58
N PHE A 51 7.01 9.88 10.47
CA PHE A 51 5.71 10.46 10.19
C PHE A 51 5.31 11.38 11.36
N PRO A 52 5.57 12.69 11.26
CA PRO A 52 5.32 13.65 12.33
C PRO A 52 3.86 13.68 12.81
N SER A 53 2.93 13.38 11.91
CA SER A 53 1.50 13.25 12.21
C SER A 53 0.88 12.00 11.59
N LYS A 54 -0.35 11.68 12.03
CA LYS A 54 -1.15 10.64 11.38
C LYS A 54 -1.49 11.00 9.94
N ASP A 55 -1.67 12.28 9.64
CA ASP A 55 -1.96 12.76 8.28
C ASP A 55 -0.77 12.54 7.35
N ASP A 56 0.47 12.74 7.83
CA ASP A 56 1.69 12.41 7.06
C ASP A 56 1.76 10.91 6.74
N LEU A 57 1.38 10.06 7.70
CA LEU A 57 1.30 8.62 7.46
C LEU A 57 0.20 8.26 6.46
N ILE A 58 -0.96 8.92 6.54
CA ILE A 58 -2.06 8.72 5.58
C ILE A 58 -1.60 9.10 4.17
N LEU A 59 -0.94 10.25 3.99
CA LEU A 59 -0.40 10.68 2.70
C LEU A 59 0.60 9.66 2.15
N ALA A 60 1.52 9.16 2.99
CA ALA A 60 2.47 8.13 2.58
C ALA A 60 1.80 6.81 2.20
N VAL A 61 0.74 6.41 2.89
CA VAL A 61 -0.07 5.23 2.53
C VAL A 61 -0.79 5.44 1.20
N LEU A 62 -1.32 6.65 0.93
CA LEU A 62 -1.96 6.95 -0.35
C LEU A 62 -0.97 6.86 -1.52
N GLN A 63 0.23 7.43 -1.36
CA GLN A 63 1.31 7.32 -2.35
C GLN A 63 1.72 5.86 -2.58
N PHE A 64 1.92 5.09 -1.50
CA PHE A 64 2.24 3.67 -1.60
C PHE A 64 1.15 2.87 -2.33
N ARG A 65 -0.13 3.18 -2.07
CA ARG A 65 -1.27 2.55 -2.76
C ARG A 65 -1.31 2.91 -4.24
N GLU A 66 -1.06 4.17 -4.59
CA GLU A 66 -0.98 4.65 -5.98
C GLU A 66 0.11 3.90 -6.74
N GLU A 67 1.35 3.88 -6.23
CA GLU A 67 2.47 3.17 -6.84
C GLU A 67 2.18 1.67 -7.04
N LYS A 68 1.57 1.02 -6.04
CA LYS A 68 1.18 -0.39 -6.12
C LYS A 68 0.05 -0.62 -7.13
N PHE A 69 -0.92 0.28 -7.19
CA PHE A 69 -2.03 0.20 -8.12
C PHE A 69 -1.56 0.40 -9.56
N ASP A 70 -0.79 1.45 -9.83
CA ASP A 70 -0.27 1.75 -11.17
C ASP A 70 0.51 0.57 -11.74
N GLY A 71 1.40 -0.01 -10.92
CA GLY A 71 2.19 -1.18 -11.34
C GLY A 71 1.38 -2.45 -11.58
N LEU A 72 0.24 -2.64 -10.90
CA LEU A 72 -0.65 -3.79 -11.12
C LEU A 72 -1.60 -3.56 -12.30
N PHE A 73 -2.14 -2.35 -12.41
CA PHE A 73 -3.05 -1.95 -13.45
C PHE A 73 -2.36 -1.99 -14.82
N ASP A 74 -1.13 -1.48 -14.91
CA ASP A 74 -0.33 -1.56 -16.13
C ASP A 74 -0.06 -3.02 -16.55
N LYS A 75 0.23 -3.90 -15.59
CA LYS A 75 0.39 -5.34 -15.87
C LYS A 75 -0.90 -5.98 -16.40
N TRP A 76 -2.06 -5.65 -15.83
CA TRP A 76 -3.35 -6.16 -16.32
C TRP A 76 -3.67 -5.61 -17.70
N MET A 77 -3.46 -4.31 -17.94
CA MET A 77 -3.60 -3.67 -19.25
C MET A 77 -2.73 -4.38 -20.30
N HIS A 78 -1.44 -4.54 -20.01
CA HIS A 78 -0.50 -5.20 -20.91
C HIS A 78 -0.89 -6.65 -21.21
N LYS A 79 -1.37 -7.40 -20.21
CA LYS A 79 -1.86 -8.77 -20.39
C LYS A 79 -3.02 -8.84 -21.39
N HIS A 80 -4.01 -7.96 -21.25
CA HIS A 80 -5.22 -7.97 -22.10
C HIS A 80 -4.94 -7.44 -23.51
N VAL A 81 -4.09 -6.42 -23.65
CA VAL A 81 -3.64 -5.95 -24.98
C VAL A 81 -2.87 -7.06 -25.71
N LYS A 82 -1.99 -7.79 -25.02
CA LYS A 82 -1.29 -8.94 -25.62
C LYS A 82 -2.24 -10.09 -26.02
N ALA A 83 -3.41 -10.18 -25.41
CA ALA A 83 -4.45 -11.13 -25.77
C ALA A 83 -5.30 -10.69 -26.99
N GLY A 84 -4.96 -9.56 -27.62
CA GLY A 84 -5.61 -9.07 -28.84
C GLY A 84 -6.73 -8.05 -28.61
N MET A 85 -6.99 -7.66 -27.36
CA MET A 85 -7.98 -6.62 -27.05
C MET A 85 -7.49 -5.25 -27.49
N ASN A 86 -8.40 -4.39 -27.95
CA ASN A 86 -8.06 -2.98 -28.12
C ASN A 86 -7.88 -2.29 -26.75
N ARG A 87 -7.35 -1.06 -26.72
CA ARG A 87 -7.04 -0.37 -25.46
C ARG A 87 -8.26 -0.14 -24.57
N LEU A 88 -9.43 0.14 -25.15
CA LEU A 88 -10.66 0.39 -24.39
C LEU A 88 -11.20 -0.91 -23.78
N GLU A 89 -11.18 -2.01 -24.53
CA GLU A 89 -11.54 -3.34 -24.04
C GLU A 89 -10.59 -3.80 -22.93
N ALA A 90 -9.28 -3.64 -23.14
CA ALA A 90 -8.26 -3.98 -22.17
C ALA A 90 -8.43 -3.17 -20.87
N PHE A 91 -8.84 -1.90 -20.96
CA PHE A 91 -9.13 -1.05 -19.80
C PHE A 91 -10.28 -1.60 -18.95
N PHE A 92 -11.42 -1.92 -19.57
CA PHE A 92 -12.54 -2.52 -18.85
C PHE A 92 -12.20 -3.92 -18.31
N ALA A 93 -11.39 -4.70 -19.03
CA ALA A 93 -10.92 -6.01 -18.56
C ALA A 93 -9.95 -5.87 -17.37
N ALA A 94 -9.05 -4.89 -17.37
CA ALA A 94 -8.16 -4.61 -16.25
C ALA A 94 -8.93 -4.11 -15.02
N LEU A 95 -9.93 -3.25 -15.19
CA LEU A 95 -10.84 -2.85 -14.10
C LEU A 95 -11.59 -4.05 -13.53
N LYS A 96 -12.05 -4.97 -14.38
CA LYS A 96 -12.72 -6.20 -13.94
C LYS A 96 -11.80 -7.11 -13.14
N ASP A 97 -10.54 -7.23 -13.54
CA ASP A 97 -9.53 -7.97 -12.78
C ASP A 97 -9.24 -7.30 -11.43
N TRP A 98 -9.19 -5.97 -11.39
CA TRP A 98 -9.04 -5.21 -10.14
C TRP A 98 -10.20 -5.44 -9.18
N PHE A 99 -11.44 -5.30 -9.62
CA PHE A 99 -12.63 -5.53 -8.78
C PHE A 99 -12.74 -6.96 -8.23
N LYS A 100 -12.14 -7.92 -8.93
CA LYS A 100 -12.08 -9.33 -8.50
C LYS A 100 -10.87 -9.65 -7.63
N SER A 101 -9.93 -8.71 -7.46
CA SER A 101 -8.70 -8.97 -6.72
C SER A 101 -9.00 -9.21 -5.22
N PRO A 102 -8.31 -10.16 -4.57
CA PRO A 102 -8.42 -10.36 -3.14
C PRO A 102 -8.05 -9.07 -2.41
N GLY A 103 -8.96 -8.60 -1.55
CA GLY A 103 -8.76 -7.35 -0.83
C GLY A 103 -9.22 -6.10 -1.60
N PHE A 104 -10.15 -6.21 -2.55
CA PHE A 104 -10.94 -5.05 -2.98
C PHE A 104 -12.07 -4.77 -1.97
N ARG A 105 -12.26 -3.51 -1.56
CA ARG A 105 -13.24 -3.05 -0.56
C ARG A 105 -14.12 -1.87 -1.03
N GLY A 106 -14.33 -1.76 -2.35
CA GLY A 106 -15.20 -0.75 -2.95
C GLY A 106 -14.44 0.37 -3.66
#